data_AF-A0A1I4SNX9-F1
#
_entry.id   AF-A0A1I4SNX9-F1
#
_cell.length_a   1.000
_cell.length_b   1.000
_cell.length_c   1.000
_cell.angle_alpha   90.00
_cell.angle_beta   90.00
_cell.angle_gamma   90.00
#
_symmetry.space_group_name_H-M   'P 1'
#
loop_
_entity.id
_entity.type
_entity.pdbx_description
1 polymer ?
#
loop_
_entity_poly.entity_id
_entity_poly.type
_entity_poly.pdbx_seq_one_letter_code
_entity_poly.pdbx_strand_id
1 'polypeptide(L)'
;MNLVNGALLVGLGLFLAGYVLVARQGFWRGWLWGLVTLVPGPSLAFVLLYWRVARLGFVLGIMGLVVVAGALYGGADRTLERLMGRAGMETEIAIPVPRPQDLDVPNEAQVRRLEEQTGEPLEMLDFDPYALERVQPLPPEDSLELRPPQQWAFRPAEIAELPRLEGERLRVTLEGGEVLEGVLDRADVDSLHLRRAYRGGSATFEYAYGDIRSIEVWAVRGGAPRSAGPAPEGEG
;
A
#
# COMPACT_ATOMS: atom_id res chain seq x y z
N MET A 1 -4.70 -18.07 -11.14
CA MET A 1 -3.40 -18.17 -11.84
C MET A 1 -2.88 -16.75 -11.99
N ASN A 2 -1.81 -16.39 -11.27
CA ASN A 2 -1.33 -15.00 -11.25
C ASN A 2 -0.77 -14.61 -12.62
N LEU A 3 -0.93 -13.33 -13.01
CA LEU A 3 -0.48 -12.81 -14.31
C LEU A 3 1.00 -13.14 -14.59
N VAL A 4 1.84 -13.02 -13.54
CA VAL A 4 3.27 -13.36 -13.55
C VAL A 4 3.53 -14.85 -13.89
N ASN A 5 2.71 -15.76 -13.36
CA ASN A 5 2.83 -17.20 -13.68
C ASN A 5 2.37 -17.50 -15.12
N GLY A 6 1.35 -16.79 -15.60
CA GLY A 6 0.93 -16.88 -17.00
C GLY A 6 2.03 -16.41 -17.95
N ALA A 7 2.68 -15.29 -17.63
CA ALA A 7 3.80 -14.76 -18.39
C ALA A 7 4.99 -15.74 -18.43
N LEU A 8 5.33 -16.37 -17.30
CA LEU A 8 6.38 -17.39 -17.25
C LEU A 8 6.08 -18.57 -18.19
N LEU A 9 4.86 -19.11 -18.15
CA LEU A 9 4.45 -20.24 -19.00
C LEU A 9 4.45 -19.87 -20.48
N VAL A 10 3.93 -18.69 -20.83
CA VAL A 10 3.93 -18.20 -22.21
C VAL A 10 5.35 -17.96 -22.71
N GLY A 11 6.20 -17.33 -21.89
CA GLY A 11 7.60 -17.09 -22.20
C GLY A 11 8.38 -18.39 -22.43
N LEU A 12 8.21 -19.37 -21.53
CA LEU A 12 8.84 -20.67 -21.66
C LEU A 12 8.33 -21.44 -22.89
N GLY A 13 7.03 -21.36 -23.17
CA GLY A 13 6.42 -21.95 -24.36
C GLY A 13 6.95 -21.34 -25.65
N LEU A 14 7.09 -20.01 -25.71
CA LEU A 14 7.70 -19.29 -26.84
C LEU A 14 9.17 -19.68 -27.03
N PHE A 15 9.92 -19.77 -25.93
CA PHE A 15 11.31 -20.19 -25.96
C PHE A 15 11.47 -21.61 -26.53
N LEU A 16 10.68 -22.56 -26.01
CA LEU A 16 10.67 -23.95 -26.47
C LEU A 16 10.22 -24.06 -27.93
N ALA A 17 9.19 -23.33 -28.34
CA ALA A 17 8.72 -23.30 -29.72
C ALA A 17 9.81 -22.76 -30.66
N GLY A 18 10.49 -21.69 -30.26
CA GLY A 18 11.63 -21.14 -31.00
C GLY A 18 12.77 -22.14 -31.14
N TYR A 19 13.11 -22.82 -30.05
CA TYR A 19 14.15 -23.85 -30.03
C TYR A 19 13.84 -25.04 -30.94
N VAL A 20 12.61 -25.58 -30.85
CA VAL A 20 12.14 -26.69 -31.70
C VAL A 20 12.16 -26.29 -33.18
N LEU A 21 11.79 -25.05 -33.51
CA LEU A 21 11.88 -24.55 -34.88
C LEU A 21 13.33 -24.54 -35.39
N VAL A 22 14.30 -24.09 -34.59
CA VAL A 22 15.72 -24.11 -34.96
C VAL A 22 16.21 -25.55 -35.14
N ALA A 23 15.89 -26.44 -34.18
CA ALA A 23 16.29 -27.85 -34.25
C ALA A 23 15.70 -28.56 -35.48
N ARG A 24 14.42 -28.31 -35.78
CA ARG A 24 13.76 -28.83 -36.99
C ARG A 24 14.51 -28.39 -38.25
N GLN A 25 14.91 -27.12 -38.35
CA GLN A 25 15.67 -26.63 -39.49
C GLN A 25 17.07 -27.27 -39.58
N GLY A 26 17.71 -27.54 -38.44
CA GLY A 26 18.95 -28.31 -38.37
C GLY A 26 18.81 -29.69 -39.01
N PHE A 27 17.78 -30.46 -38.61
CA PHE A 27 17.51 -31.79 -39.17
C PHE A 27 17.14 -31.78 -40.66
N TRP A 28 16.41 -30.77 -41.12
CA TRP A 28 16.10 -30.61 -42.55
C TRP A 28 17.34 -30.36 -43.41
N ARG A 29 18.36 -29.71 -42.84
CA ARG A 29 19.64 -29.45 -43.53
C ARG A 29 20.53 -30.67 -43.55
N GLY A 30 20.55 -31.45 -42.46
CA GLY A 30 21.31 -32.68 -42.35
C GLY A 30 21.33 -33.22 -40.92
N TRP A 31 21.48 -34.55 -40.79
CA TRP A 31 21.38 -35.23 -39.50
C TRP A 31 22.39 -34.75 -38.46
N LEU A 32 23.65 -34.50 -38.87
CA LEU A 32 24.69 -33.91 -38.02
C LEU A 32 24.31 -32.51 -37.50
N TRP A 33 23.73 -31.66 -38.34
CA TRP A 33 23.31 -30.32 -37.94
C TRP A 33 22.15 -30.35 -36.96
N GLY A 34 21.22 -31.30 -37.11
CA GLY A 34 20.16 -31.55 -36.13
C GLY A 34 20.72 -31.89 -34.75
N LEU A 35 21.75 -32.76 -34.70
CA LEU A 35 22.41 -33.14 -33.45
C LEU A 35 23.14 -31.95 -32.80
N VAL A 36 23.84 -31.16 -33.61
CA VAL A 36 24.54 -29.93 -33.16
C VAL A 36 23.53 -28.92 -32.58
N THR A 37 22.39 -28.71 -33.24
CA THR A 37 21.35 -27.80 -32.76
C THR A 37 20.62 -28.28 -31.51
N LEU A 38 20.75 -29.54 -31.13
CA LEU A 38 20.16 -30.08 -29.91
C LEU A 38 20.91 -29.62 -28.65
N VAL A 39 22.14 -29.12 -28.81
CA VAL A 39 22.94 -28.55 -27.73
C VAL A 39 22.85 -27.03 -27.81
N PRO A 40 22.44 -26.32 -26.73
CA PRO A 40 22.19 -24.87 -26.77
C PRO A 40 23.38 -24.04 -27.26
N GLY A 41 24.61 -24.31 -26.79
CA GLY A 41 25.80 -23.56 -27.19
C GLY A 41 26.13 -23.71 -28.68
N PRO A 42 26.30 -24.94 -29.20
CA PRO A 42 26.51 -25.18 -30.63
C PRO A 42 25.34 -24.76 -31.52
N SER A 43 24.10 -24.71 -30.99
CA SER A 43 22.95 -24.20 -31.73
C SER A 43 23.13 -22.75 -32.19
N LEU A 44 23.84 -21.92 -31.41
CA LEU A 44 24.15 -20.54 -31.79
C LEU A 44 25.02 -20.47 -33.05
N ALA A 45 25.99 -21.39 -33.17
CA ALA A 45 26.85 -21.45 -34.35
C ALA A 45 26.04 -21.79 -35.61
N PHE A 46 25.06 -22.69 -35.50
CA PHE A 46 24.14 -22.98 -36.60
C PHE A 46 23.29 -21.77 -36.98
N VAL A 47 22.75 -21.04 -35.99
CA VAL A 47 21.95 -19.83 -36.23
C VAL A 47 22.78 -18.75 -36.94
N LEU A 48 24.04 -18.54 -36.53
CA LEU A 48 24.93 -17.58 -37.15
C LEU A 48 25.26 -17.93 -38.61
N LEU A 49 25.56 -19.22 -38.88
CA LEU A 49 25.90 -19.69 -40.22
C LEU A 49 24.68 -19.73 -41.15
N TYR A 50 23.49 -20.04 -40.62
CA TYR A 50 22.26 -20.25 -41.39
C TYR A 50 21.13 -19.29 -40.98
N TRP A 51 21.49 -18.03 -40.77
CA TRP A 51 20.60 -16.99 -40.26
C TRP A 51 19.27 -16.91 -40.99
N ARG A 52 19.25 -16.93 -42.33
CA ARG A 52 18.00 -16.82 -43.12
C ARG A 52 16.98 -17.92 -42.81
N VAL A 53 17.44 -19.12 -42.50
CA VAL A 53 16.56 -20.28 -42.24
C VAL A 53 16.18 -20.36 -40.76
N ALA A 54 17.12 -20.01 -39.86
CA ALA A 54 16.94 -20.10 -38.42
C ALA A 54 16.31 -18.85 -37.78
N ARG A 55 16.22 -17.71 -38.50
CA ARG A 55 15.79 -16.41 -37.96
C ARG A 55 14.49 -16.46 -37.17
N LEU A 56 13.46 -17.11 -37.70
CA LEU A 56 12.15 -17.13 -37.05
C LEU A 56 12.21 -17.84 -35.69
N GLY A 57 12.83 -19.03 -35.65
CA GLY A 57 12.98 -19.79 -34.42
C GLY A 57 13.86 -19.07 -33.40
N PHE A 58 14.94 -18.44 -33.87
CA PHE A 58 15.83 -17.67 -33.00
C PHE A 58 15.13 -16.43 -32.41
N VAL A 59 14.46 -15.62 -33.23
CA VAL A 59 13.73 -14.42 -32.75
C VAL A 59 12.63 -14.80 -31.76
N LEU A 60 11.87 -15.87 -32.05
CA LEU A 60 10.84 -16.37 -31.14
C LEU A 60 11.45 -16.85 -29.81
N GLY A 61 12.61 -17.51 -29.88
CA GLY A 61 13.39 -17.94 -28.73
C GLY A 61 13.83 -16.78 -27.85
N ILE A 62 14.44 -15.74 -28.45
CA ILE A 62 14.87 -14.53 -27.73
C ILE A 62 13.66 -13.81 -27.12
N MET A 63 12.56 -13.69 -27.85
CA MET A 63 11.35 -13.06 -27.33
C MET A 63 10.79 -13.82 -26.12
N GLY A 64 10.76 -15.16 -26.18
CA GLY A 64 10.41 -16.00 -25.04
C GLY A 64 11.33 -15.79 -23.85
N LEU A 65 12.64 -15.71 -24.08
CA LEU A 65 13.65 -15.47 -23.04
C LEU A 65 13.45 -14.12 -22.34
N VAL A 66 13.15 -13.06 -23.10
CA VAL A 66 12.85 -11.73 -22.54
C VAL A 66 11.61 -11.76 -21.65
N VAL A 67 10.56 -12.46 -22.08
CA VAL A 67 9.33 -12.62 -21.28
C VAL A 67 9.62 -13.42 -20.01
N VAL A 68 10.40 -14.51 -20.09
CA VAL A 68 10.82 -15.28 -18.91
C VAL A 68 11.64 -14.42 -17.94
N ALA A 69 12.61 -13.65 -18.45
CA ALA A 69 13.42 -12.75 -17.62
C ALA A 69 12.55 -11.71 -16.91
N GLY A 70 11.60 -11.09 -17.62
CA GLY A 70 10.64 -10.16 -17.04
C GLY A 70 9.74 -10.81 -15.99
N ALA A 71 9.27 -12.04 -16.23
CA ALA A 71 8.46 -12.79 -15.27
C ALA A 71 9.26 -13.16 -14.00
N LEU A 72 10.52 -13.61 -14.16
CA LEU A 72 11.41 -13.90 -13.03
C LEU A 72 11.67 -12.65 -12.19
N TYR A 73 11.95 -11.52 -12.84
CA TYR A 73 12.11 -10.22 -12.16
C TYR A 73 10.81 -9.80 -11.44
N GLY A 74 9.65 -10.09 -12.02
CA GLY A 74 8.34 -9.84 -11.43
C GLY A 74 7.90 -10.83 -10.32
N GLY A 75 8.75 -11.76 -9.88
CA GLY A 75 8.42 -12.67 -8.77
C GLY A 75 8.05 -14.11 -9.16
N ALA A 76 8.26 -14.50 -10.42
CA ALA A 76 8.03 -15.88 -10.86
C ALA A 76 9.09 -16.88 -10.36
N ASP A 77 10.23 -16.40 -9.86
CA ASP A 77 11.30 -17.17 -9.23
C ASP A 77 10.77 -18.09 -8.13
N ARG A 78 9.93 -17.58 -7.22
CA ARG A 78 9.33 -18.38 -6.13
C ARG A 78 8.48 -19.53 -6.67
N THR A 79 7.84 -19.36 -7.81
CA THR A 79 7.05 -20.41 -8.46
C THR A 79 7.97 -21.47 -9.08
N LEU A 80 9.07 -21.03 -9.68
CA LEU A 80 10.05 -21.90 -10.30
C LEU A 80 10.85 -22.69 -9.26
N GLU A 81 11.26 -22.07 -8.16
CA GLU A 81 11.88 -22.72 -7.00
C GLU A 81 10.96 -23.75 -6.36
N ARG A 82 9.66 -23.44 -6.18
CA ARG A 82 8.66 -24.42 -5.71
C ARG A 82 8.52 -25.61 -6.66
N LEU A 83 8.58 -25.37 -7.97
CA LEU A 83 8.52 -26.43 -8.98
C LEU A 83 9.79 -27.29 -8.97
N MET A 84 10.97 -26.67 -8.89
CA MET A 84 12.25 -27.38 -8.82
C MET A 84 12.43 -28.13 -7.50
N GLY A 85 12.01 -27.54 -6.38
CA GLY A 85 11.99 -28.21 -5.08
C GLY A 85 11.10 -29.45 -5.06
N ARG A 86 9.94 -29.42 -5.72
CA ARG A 86 9.11 -30.64 -5.93
C ARG A 86 9.79 -31.70 -6.80
N ALA A 87 10.69 -31.28 -7.70
CA ALA A 87 11.49 -32.17 -8.53
C ALA A 87 12.79 -32.63 -7.84
N GLY A 88 13.02 -32.24 -6.57
CA GLY A 88 14.22 -32.58 -5.80
C GLY A 88 15.47 -31.79 -6.19
N MET A 89 15.31 -30.70 -6.94
CA MET A 89 16.39 -29.77 -7.29
C MET A 89 16.22 -28.50 -6.45
N GLU A 90 16.91 -28.45 -5.31
CA GLU A 90 17.06 -27.21 -4.54
C GLU A 90 18.12 -26.37 -5.23
N THR A 91 17.70 -25.40 -6.02
CA THR A 91 18.60 -24.43 -6.65
C THR A 91 18.00 -23.06 -6.43
N GLU A 92 18.69 -22.28 -5.61
CA GLU A 92 18.36 -20.87 -5.38
C GLU A 92 18.71 -20.09 -6.64
N ILE A 93 17.73 -19.43 -7.24
CA ILE A 93 17.94 -18.66 -8.46
C ILE A 93 18.47 -17.30 -8.03
N ALA A 94 19.80 -17.15 -8.01
CA ALA A 94 20.44 -15.88 -7.72
C ALA A 94 20.06 -14.83 -8.80
N ILE A 95 19.12 -13.94 -8.47
CA ILE A 95 18.79 -12.79 -9.32
C ILE A 95 19.88 -11.73 -9.10
N PRO A 96 20.62 -11.32 -10.14
CA PRO A 96 21.78 -10.44 -9.99
C PRO A 96 21.43 -8.99 -9.60
N VAL A 97 20.17 -8.60 -9.73
CA VAL A 97 19.66 -7.28 -9.36
C VAL A 97 18.65 -7.47 -8.23
N PRO A 98 18.90 -6.92 -7.02
CA PRO A 98 17.95 -7.02 -5.92
C PRO A 98 16.66 -6.31 -6.30
N ARG A 99 15.52 -6.95 -6.04
CA ARG A 99 14.21 -6.32 -6.24
C ARG A 99 13.93 -5.38 -5.06
N PRO A 100 13.10 -4.35 -5.24
CA PRO A 100 12.72 -3.45 -4.14
C PRO A 100 12.18 -4.20 -2.91
N GLN A 101 11.46 -5.30 -3.15
CA GLN A 101 10.90 -6.19 -2.13
C GLN A 101 11.90 -7.14 -1.44
N ASP A 102 13.13 -7.24 -1.95
CA ASP A 102 14.20 -8.08 -1.38
C ASP A 102 15.23 -7.24 -0.60
N LEU A 103 14.98 -5.94 -0.42
CA LEU A 103 15.80 -5.06 0.42
C LEU A 103 15.48 -5.32 1.89
N ASP A 104 16.53 -5.57 2.68
CA ASP A 104 16.42 -5.73 4.13
C ASP A 104 16.00 -4.38 4.75
N VAL A 105 14.75 -4.30 5.20
CA VAL A 105 14.18 -3.08 5.76
C VAL A 105 14.56 -3.04 7.25
N PRO A 106 15.24 -2.00 7.76
CA PRO A 106 15.76 -1.96 9.14
C PRO A 106 14.72 -2.20 10.24
N ASN A 107 13.43 -2.06 9.92
CA ASN A 107 12.29 -2.19 10.81
C ASN A 107 11.43 -3.44 10.52
N GLU A 108 11.90 -4.44 9.78
CA GLU A 108 11.11 -5.64 9.42
C GLU A 108 10.50 -6.35 10.65
N ALA A 109 11.26 -6.46 11.75
CA ALA A 109 10.80 -7.05 13.00
C ALA A 109 9.74 -6.20 13.74
N GLN A 110 9.63 -4.91 13.43
CA GLN A 110 8.55 -4.05 13.93
C GLN A 110 7.31 -4.16 13.05
N VAL A 111 7.49 -4.20 11.72
CA VAL A 111 6.40 -4.40 10.74
C VAL A 111 5.64 -5.70 11.01
N ARG A 112 6.35 -6.84 11.20
CA ARG A 112 5.70 -8.12 11.52
C ARG A 112 4.88 -8.09 12.80
N ARG A 113 5.35 -7.37 13.83
CA ARG A 113 4.60 -7.21 15.09
C ARG A 113 3.34 -6.37 14.90
N LEU A 114 3.36 -5.36 14.04
CA LEU A 114 2.16 -4.59 13.69
C LEU A 114 1.17 -5.41 12.84
N GLU A 115 1.64 -6.20 11.89
CA GLU A 115 0.77 -7.07 11.07
C GLU A 115 0.07 -8.14 11.92
N GLU A 116 0.77 -8.76 12.87
CA GLU A 116 0.20 -9.73 13.81
C GLU A 116 -0.88 -9.11 14.72
N GLN A 117 -0.72 -7.84 15.09
CA GLN A 117 -1.66 -7.12 15.96
C GLN A 117 -2.87 -6.56 15.21
N THR A 118 -2.67 -6.11 13.97
CA THR A 118 -3.72 -5.50 13.16
C THR A 118 -4.54 -6.56 12.40
N GLY A 119 -3.94 -7.74 12.17
CA GLY A 119 -4.58 -8.83 11.42
C GLY A 119 -4.68 -8.56 9.91
N GLU A 120 -4.10 -7.45 9.44
CA GLU A 120 -4.05 -7.05 8.04
C GLU A 120 -2.59 -6.88 7.62
N PRO A 121 -2.19 -7.39 6.43
CA PRO A 121 -0.86 -7.16 5.89
C PRO A 121 -0.70 -5.67 5.60
N LEU A 122 0.42 -5.08 6.02
CA LEU A 122 0.68 -3.66 5.80
C LEU A 122 0.99 -3.44 4.30
N GLU A 123 0.24 -2.55 3.66
CA GLU A 123 0.52 -2.19 2.26
C GLU A 123 1.80 -1.36 2.18
N MET A 124 2.74 -1.84 1.36
CA MET A 124 3.95 -1.10 1.02
C MET A 124 3.55 0.02 0.08
N LEU A 125 3.55 1.26 0.57
CA LEU A 125 3.31 2.45 -0.24
C LEU A 125 4.45 2.58 -1.25
N ASP A 126 4.11 2.46 -2.53
CA ASP A 126 5.05 2.67 -3.63
C ASP A 126 5.34 4.18 -3.71
N PHE A 127 6.59 4.57 -3.47
CA PHE A 127 6.97 5.97 -3.52
C PHE A 127 6.94 6.45 -4.97
N ASP A 128 5.91 7.23 -5.34
CA ASP A 128 5.86 7.90 -6.63
C ASP A 128 6.69 9.19 -6.56
N PRO A 129 7.87 9.25 -7.22
CA PRO A 129 8.75 10.42 -7.17
C PRO A 129 8.16 11.66 -7.88
N TYR A 130 7.03 11.51 -8.59
CA TYR A 130 6.31 12.59 -9.25
C TYR A 130 4.97 12.90 -8.61
N ALA A 131 4.56 12.17 -7.57
CA ALA A 131 3.40 12.53 -6.79
C ALA A 131 3.71 13.82 -6.02
N LEU A 132 2.83 14.83 -6.18
CA LEU A 132 2.84 16.06 -5.39
C LEU A 132 2.36 15.79 -3.95
N GLU A 133 2.86 14.73 -3.32
CA GLU A 133 2.61 14.48 -1.92
C GLU A 133 3.43 15.50 -1.11
N ARG A 134 2.71 16.33 -0.36
CA ARG A 134 3.34 17.19 0.63
C ARG A 134 4.08 16.28 1.59
N VAL A 135 5.41 16.39 1.62
CA VAL A 135 6.27 15.76 2.63
C VAL A 135 5.70 16.14 3.99
N GLN A 136 4.95 15.24 4.59
CA GLN A 136 4.51 15.38 5.97
C GLN A 136 5.73 15.00 6.83
N PRO A 137 6.09 15.83 7.82
CA PRO A 137 7.14 15.47 8.76
C PRO A 137 6.76 14.15 9.41
N LEU A 138 7.75 13.26 9.59
CA LEU A 138 7.54 12.01 10.30
C LEU A 138 6.92 12.32 11.67
N PRO A 139 5.86 11.59 12.08
CA PRO A 139 5.31 11.76 13.41
C PRO A 139 6.40 11.47 14.46
N PRO A 140 6.42 12.20 15.60
CA PRO A 140 7.39 11.98 16.66
C PRO A 140 7.31 10.55 17.20
N GLU A 141 8.43 9.99 17.66
CA GLU A 141 8.58 8.58 18.05
C GLU A 141 7.50 8.10 19.04
N ASP A 142 7.04 8.98 19.92
CA ASP A 142 5.97 8.73 20.91
C ASP A 142 4.59 8.45 20.29
N SER A 143 4.41 8.71 19.00
CA SER A 143 3.16 8.47 18.26
C SER A 143 3.00 7.00 17.83
N LEU A 144 4.06 6.21 17.93
CA LEU A 144 4.09 4.79 17.56
C LEU A 144 3.65 3.87 18.70
N GLU A 145 3.47 4.41 19.91
CA GLU A 145 2.82 3.67 20.98
C GLU A 145 1.32 3.52 20.69
N LEU A 146 0.91 2.27 20.44
CA LEU A 146 -0.49 1.87 20.37
C LEU A 146 -1.17 2.15 21.71
N ARG A 147 -1.69 3.36 21.88
CA ARG A 147 -2.64 3.64 22.96
C ARG A 147 -3.83 2.70 22.78
N PRO A 148 -4.31 2.05 23.86
CA PRO A 148 -5.51 1.24 23.77
C PRO A 148 -6.63 2.08 23.15
N PRO A 149 -7.51 1.47 22.32
CA PRO A 149 -8.56 2.21 21.62
C PRO A 149 -9.38 2.98 22.65
N GLN A 150 -9.16 4.29 22.69
CA GLN A 150 -9.86 5.16 23.61
C GLN A 150 -11.33 5.11 23.22
N GLN A 151 -12.19 4.67 24.14
CA GLN A 151 -13.62 4.66 23.89
C GLN A 151 -14.12 6.09 23.96
N TRP A 152 -14.69 6.60 22.87
CA TRP A 152 -15.25 7.95 22.84
C TRP A 152 -16.75 7.90 23.15
N ALA A 153 -17.23 8.88 23.91
CA ALA A 153 -18.64 9.04 24.23
C ALA A 153 -18.98 10.52 24.40
N PHE A 154 -20.25 10.86 24.19
CA PHE A 154 -20.77 12.17 24.56
C PHE A 154 -20.80 12.28 26.09
N ARG A 155 -20.12 13.30 26.63
CA ARG A 155 -20.10 13.65 28.04
C ARG A 155 -20.75 15.03 28.20
N PRO A 156 -21.57 15.27 29.24
CA PRO A 156 -22.06 16.61 29.55
C PRO A 156 -20.90 17.61 29.71
N ALA A 157 -20.99 18.75 29.04
CA ALA A 157 -20.03 19.84 29.11
C ALA A 157 -20.65 21.06 29.83
N GLU A 158 -19.84 21.77 30.59
CA GLU A 158 -20.26 23.01 31.26
C GLU A 158 -19.94 24.22 30.37
N ILE A 159 -20.74 25.29 30.49
CA ILE A 159 -20.54 26.53 29.71
C ILE A 159 -19.14 27.11 29.94
N ALA A 160 -18.63 27.04 31.18
CA ALA A 160 -17.29 27.49 31.53
C ALA A 160 -16.15 26.68 30.87
N GLU A 161 -16.43 25.49 30.35
CA GLU A 161 -15.47 24.63 29.65
C GLU A 161 -15.38 24.97 28.15
N LEU A 162 -16.44 25.53 27.56
CA LEU A 162 -16.60 25.68 26.10
C LEU A 162 -15.47 26.47 25.40
N PRO A 163 -14.92 27.56 25.96
CA PRO A 163 -13.81 28.27 25.30
C PRO A 163 -12.56 27.40 25.11
N ARG A 164 -12.40 26.30 25.89
CA ARG A 164 -11.30 25.33 25.73
C ARG A 164 -11.65 24.14 24.85
N LEU A 165 -12.89 24.08 24.36
CA LEU A 165 -13.41 23.01 23.51
C LEU A 165 -13.58 23.49 22.05
N GLU A 166 -13.03 24.64 21.69
CA GLU A 166 -13.03 25.11 20.30
C GLU A 166 -12.35 24.08 19.39
N GLY A 167 -13.01 23.73 18.29
CA GLY A 167 -12.60 22.66 17.38
C GLY A 167 -13.09 21.26 17.76
N GLU A 168 -13.67 21.06 18.95
CA GLU A 168 -14.20 19.76 19.37
C GLU A 168 -15.62 19.52 18.83
N ARG A 169 -15.98 18.25 18.68
CA ARG A 169 -17.35 17.87 18.26
C ARG A 169 -18.30 17.98 19.45
N LEU A 170 -19.36 18.76 19.28
CA LEU A 170 -20.42 18.94 20.26
C LEU A 170 -21.75 18.38 19.76
N ARG A 171 -22.56 17.96 20.72
CA ARG A 171 -24.00 17.75 20.57
C ARG A 171 -24.72 18.73 21.50
N VAL A 172 -25.59 19.53 20.92
CA VAL A 172 -26.38 20.55 21.61
C VAL A 172 -27.84 20.15 21.53
N THR A 173 -28.53 20.10 22.66
CA THR A 173 -29.98 19.89 22.71
C THR A 173 -30.64 21.23 23.00
N LEU A 174 -31.50 21.69 22.10
CA LEU A 174 -32.26 22.93 22.29
C LEU A 174 -33.45 22.71 23.23
N GLU A 175 -33.97 23.80 23.79
CA GLU A 175 -35.20 23.78 24.63
C GLU A 175 -36.40 23.15 23.90
N GLY A 176 -36.47 23.32 22.57
CA GLY A 176 -37.47 22.68 21.71
C GLY A 176 -37.32 21.16 21.52
N GLY A 177 -36.28 20.55 22.12
CA GLY A 177 -35.97 19.12 22.00
C GLY A 177 -35.23 18.73 20.72
N GLU A 178 -34.90 19.70 19.86
CA GLU A 178 -34.07 19.47 18.69
C GLU A 178 -32.63 19.17 19.11
N VAL A 179 -32.04 18.12 18.53
CA VAL A 179 -30.66 17.72 18.78
C VAL A 179 -29.80 18.12 17.58
N LEU A 180 -28.81 18.95 17.85
CA LEU A 180 -27.88 19.49 16.87
C LEU A 180 -26.48 18.91 17.11
N GLU A 181 -25.86 18.38 16.06
CA GLU A 181 -24.46 17.95 16.10
C GLU A 181 -23.61 18.81 15.17
N GLY A 182 -22.43 19.19 15.66
CA GLY A 182 -21.48 19.99 14.90
C GLY A 182 -20.14 20.13 15.61
N VAL A 183 -19.27 20.97 15.07
CA VAL A 183 -17.98 21.32 15.65
C VAL A 183 -18.09 22.70 16.27
N LEU A 184 -17.64 22.88 17.51
CA LEU A 184 -17.59 24.21 18.13
C LEU A 184 -16.57 25.06 17.37
N ASP A 185 -17.02 26.15 16.77
CA ASP A 185 -16.16 27.10 16.06
C ASP A 185 -15.62 28.16 17.02
N ARG A 186 -16.49 28.66 17.90
CA ARG A 186 -16.18 29.65 18.95
C ARG A 186 -17.21 29.59 20.07
N ALA A 187 -16.79 29.88 21.30
CA ALA A 187 -17.71 30.09 22.42
C ALA A 187 -17.55 31.52 22.97
N ASP A 188 -18.62 32.29 22.89
CA ASP A 188 -18.70 33.63 23.46
C ASP A 188 -19.35 33.58 24.85
N VAL A 189 -19.55 34.75 25.46
CA VAL A 189 -20.06 34.90 26.84
C VAL A 189 -21.54 34.51 26.94
N ASP A 190 -22.32 34.76 25.88
CA ASP A 190 -23.77 34.59 25.82
C ASP A 190 -24.24 33.65 24.69
N SER A 191 -23.37 33.30 23.75
CA SER A 191 -23.68 32.42 22.64
C SER A 191 -22.55 31.42 22.34
N LEU A 192 -22.88 30.37 21.58
CA LEU A 192 -21.91 29.47 20.97
C LEU A 192 -22.09 29.44 19.45
N HIS A 193 -20.99 29.31 18.74
CA HIS A 193 -20.96 29.18 17.28
C HIS A 193 -20.69 27.74 16.91
N LEU A 194 -21.67 27.06 16.32
CA LEU A 194 -21.58 25.65 15.94
C LEU A 194 -21.51 25.53 14.42
N ARG A 195 -20.39 24.99 13.92
CA ARG A 195 -20.20 24.67 12.51
C ARG A 195 -20.76 23.30 12.18
N ARG A 196 -21.69 23.25 11.23
CA ARG A 196 -22.39 22.03 10.80
C ARG A 196 -22.10 21.74 9.33
N ALA A 197 -21.94 20.45 8.99
CA ALA A 197 -21.79 20.00 7.62
C ALA A 197 -23.17 19.74 6.98
N TYR A 198 -23.34 20.19 5.74
CA TYR A 198 -24.51 19.96 4.90
C TYR A 198 -24.09 19.36 3.56
N ARG A 199 -25.04 18.80 2.81
CA ARG A 199 -24.84 18.34 1.42
C ARG A 199 -24.53 19.55 0.50
N GLY A 200 -23.32 20.08 0.57
CA GLY A 200 -22.88 21.25 -0.20
C GLY A 200 -21.85 22.16 0.48
N GLY A 201 -21.49 21.90 1.74
CA GLY A 201 -20.47 22.69 2.45
C GLY A 201 -20.66 22.66 3.97
N SER A 202 -20.01 23.59 4.67
CA SER A 202 -20.20 23.79 6.10
C SER A 202 -20.70 25.20 6.37
N ALA A 203 -21.65 25.35 7.30
CA ALA A 203 -22.13 26.65 7.74
C ALA A 203 -22.04 26.74 9.27
N THR A 204 -21.65 27.91 9.77
CA THR A 204 -21.58 28.23 11.19
C THR A 204 -22.86 28.93 11.61
N PHE A 205 -23.46 28.46 12.70
CA PHE A 205 -24.68 29.02 13.28
C PHE A 205 -24.41 29.42 14.72
N GLU A 206 -24.91 30.59 15.09
CA GLU A 206 -24.87 31.10 16.45
C GLU A 206 -26.11 30.65 17.22
N TYR A 207 -25.92 30.15 18.43
CA TYR A 207 -26.99 29.72 19.35
C TYR A 207 -26.78 30.39 20.70
N ALA A 208 -27.80 31.09 21.20
CA ALA A 208 -27.79 31.68 22.52
C ALA A 208 -27.86 30.59 23.60
N TYR A 209 -27.12 30.73 24.71
CA TYR A 209 -27.17 29.75 25.80
C TYR A 209 -28.56 29.59 26.41
N GLY A 210 -29.40 30.63 26.35
CA GLY A 210 -30.79 30.58 26.84
C GLY A 210 -31.70 29.62 26.07
N ASP A 211 -31.37 29.31 24.82
CA ASP A 211 -32.15 28.38 23.97
C ASP A 211 -31.64 26.94 24.06
N ILE A 212 -30.58 26.71 24.85
CA ILE A 212 -29.87 25.45 24.95
C ILE A 212 -30.20 24.78 26.28
N ARG A 213 -30.77 23.59 26.20
CA ARG A 213 -31.11 22.76 27.36
C ARG A 213 -29.92 21.97 27.88
N SER A 214 -29.11 21.42 26.99
CA SER A 214 -27.90 20.66 27.36
C SER A 214 -26.84 20.69 26.27
N ILE A 215 -25.58 20.60 26.70
CA ILE A 215 -24.41 20.53 25.82
C ILE A 215 -23.61 19.29 26.19
N GLU A 216 -23.26 18.49 25.20
CA GLU A 216 -22.41 17.32 25.36
C GLU A 216 -21.21 17.43 24.41
N VAL A 217 -20.02 17.12 24.91
CA VAL A 217 -18.79 17.07 24.13
C VAL A 217 -18.40 15.64 23.82
N TRP A 218 -17.93 15.41 22.59
CA TRP A 218 -17.34 14.15 22.19
C TRP A 218 -15.94 14.01 22.82
N ALA A 219 -15.84 13.23 23.89
CA ALA A 219 -14.61 13.07 24.64
C ALA A 219 -14.35 11.60 24.97
N VAL A 220 -13.14 11.29 25.42
CA VAL A 220 -12.80 9.97 25.94
C VAL A 220 -13.70 9.64 27.13
N ARG A 221 -14.28 8.45 27.13
CA ARG A 221 -15.17 7.94 28.18
C ARG A 221 -14.46 7.98 29.53
N GLY A 222 -15.04 8.73 30.49
CA GLY A 222 -14.46 8.95 31.81
C GLY A 222 -13.44 10.10 31.89
N GLY A 223 -13.24 10.87 30.82
CA GLY A 223 -12.43 12.08 30.84
C GLY A 223 -12.99 13.14 31.79
N ALA A 224 -12.12 13.73 32.61
CA ALA A 224 -12.49 14.81 33.52
C ALA A 224 -12.88 16.08 32.75
N PRO A 225 -13.74 16.95 33.32
CA PRO A 225 -13.99 18.27 32.77
C PRO A 225 -12.67 19.04 32.62
N ARG A 226 -12.46 19.72 31.49
CA ARG A 226 -11.32 20.63 31.27
C ARG A 226 -11.53 21.98 32.00
N SER A 227 -12.08 21.92 33.22
CA SER A 227 -12.35 23.08 34.07
C SER A 227 -11.08 23.52 34.82
N ALA A 228 -10.69 24.77 34.59
CA ALA A 228 -9.78 25.62 35.38
C ALA A 228 -8.41 25.02 35.79
N GLY A 229 -7.48 24.98 34.84
CA GLY A 229 -6.07 25.34 35.10
C GLY A 229 -5.79 26.73 34.52
N PRO A 230 -4.85 27.52 35.07
CA PRO A 230 -4.51 28.85 34.54
C PRO A 230 -4.13 28.74 33.06
N ALA A 231 -4.55 29.72 32.26
CA ALA A 231 -4.21 29.81 30.85
C ALA A 231 -2.69 29.69 30.68
N PRO A 232 -2.18 28.96 29.66
CA PRO A 232 -0.76 28.98 29.36
C PRO A 232 -0.37 30.44 29.08
N GLU A 233 0.52 30.99 29.91
CA GLU A 233 1.15 32.27 29.67
C GLU A 233 1.77 32.22 28.28
N GLY A 234 1.32 33.10 27.40
CA GLY A 234 1.91 33.27 26.09
C GLY A 234 3.36 33.68 26.26
N GLU A 235 4.27 32.90 25.68
CA GLU A 235 5.64 33.34 25.42
C GLU A 235 5.58 34.55 24.49
N GLY A 236 6.00 35.70 25.00
CA GLY A 236 6.33 36.91 24.25
C GLY A 236 7.83 37.09 24.16
#